data_AF-A0A352L0R9-F1
#
_entry.id   AF-A0A352L0R9-F1
#
_cell.length_a   1.000
_cell.length_b   1.000
_cell.length_c   1.000
_cell.angle_alpha   90.00
_cell.angle_beta   90.00
_cell.angle_gamma   90.00
#
_symmetry.space_group_name_H-M   'P 1'
#
loop_
_entity.id
_entity.type
_entity.pdbx_description
1 polymer ?
#
loop_
_entity_poly.entity_id
_entity_poly.type
_entity_poly.pdbx_seq_one_letter_code
_entity_poly.pdbx_strand_id
1 'polypeptide(L)'
;MTLATPTFSQIRGQVAAIQRKHPQAAVIGIRFPGRWTGAVDLCDGAQHYLILQCDSPLAMRQALRQPTAAGTTKVLLTSLDQSQLSEDILLRLARRRLYQIDAWQIARDLFQARAVDPRISRQTWIAEALLDTIPGSGYQAARGGFLDAETVWPILLQRMIGLEPGVCDARSLLKWSLDQQCVRQFCDAPAVFQQAAIEWLTEQAGRVAGLILQTLLRLRRSEAVPIGLALTVVFHPRAVGSLDAAAIRLEERYLGAGNADAELMRRWSAAATEVVRGVRLIDDRLYQQTLQQADQILVDVQAQKLASLSDTSPLGFDQRLDAVGRLLAQQVRGRQFRVDAELLAAGQAVREHDRAAGEERRIERIEMAIRLVRWLGLQQQTATSPRSL
;
A
#
# COMPACT_ATOMS: atom_id res chain seq x y z
N MET A 1 11.04 27.52 -22.19
CA MET A 1 10.22 26.48 -21.53
C MET A 1 9.23 25.96 -22.56
N THR A 2 9.41 24.73 -23.03
CA THR A 2 8.45 24.04 -23.90
C THR A 2 7.16 23.85 -23.11
N LEU A 3 6.12 24.62 -23.45
CA LEU A 3 4.79 24.43 -22.87
C LEU A 3 4.30 23.05 -23.32
N ALA A 4 4.04 22.17 -22.36
CA ALA A 4 3.55 20.83 -22.64
C ALA A 4 2.24 20.91 -23.41
N THR A 5 2.14 20.11 -24.48
CA THR A 5 0.87 19.90 -25.20
C THR A 5 -0.17 19.42 -24.21
N PRO A 6 -1.38 20.02 -24.17
CA PRO A 6 -2.39 19.61 -23.21
C PRO A 6 -2.70 18.14 -23.43
N THR A 7 -3.03 17.42 -22.38
CA THR A 7 -3.46 16.02 -22.50
C THR A 7 -4.95 15.96 -22.81
N PHE A 8 -5.43 14.83 -23.35
CA PHE A 8 -6.87 14.63 -23.54
C PHE A 8 -7.64 14.75 -22.22
N SER A 9 -7.07 14.25 -21.11
CA SER A 9 -7.66 14.38 -19.78
C SER A 9 -7.84 15.83 -19.33
N GLN A 10 -6.87 16.71 -19.62
CA GLN A 10 -6.99 18.14 -19.34
C GLN A 10 -8.12 18.79 -20.16
N ILE A 11 -8.21 18.47 -21.44
CA ILE A 11 -9.30 18.95 -22.31
C ILE A 11 -10.65 18.45 -21.79
N ARG A 12 -10.76 17.15 -21.52
CA ARG A 12 -11.96 16.52 -20.95
C ARG A 12 -12.36 17.19 -19.64
N GLY A 13 -11.43 17.35 -18.70
CA GLY A 13 -11.68 18.00 -17.42
C GLY A 13 -12.18 19.42 -17.57
N GLN A 14 -11.56 20.21 -18.47
CA GLN A 14 -11.99 21.57 -18.79
C GLN A 14 -13.41 21.59 -19.38
N VAL A 15 -13.71 20.67 -20.31
CA VAL A 15 -15.04 20.53 -20.91
C VAL A 15 -16.07 20.18 -19.83
N ALA A 16 -15.80 19.19 -18.98
CA ALA A 16 -16.69 18.77 -17.90
C ALA A 16 -16.96 19.92 -16.91
N ALA A 17 -15.93 20.68 -16.53
CA ALA A 17 -16.06 21.86 -15.68
C ALA A 17 -16.95 22.95 -16.30
N ILE A 18 -16.85 23.16 -17.61
CA ILE A 18 -17.67 24.13 -18.35
C ILE A 18 -19.12 23.63 -18.48
N GLN A 19 -19.32 22.38 -18.90
CA GLN A 19 -20.65 21.80 -19.12
C GLN A 19 -21.45 21.67 -17.82
N ARG A 20 -20.78 21.42 -16.69
CA ARG A 20 -21.45 21.43 -15.38
C ARG A 20 -22.07 22.79 -15.04
N LYS A 21 -21.44 23.90 -15.45
CA LYS A 21 -21.97 25.27 -15.27
C LYS A 21 -22.92 25.67 -16.41
N HIS A 22 -22.72 25.11 -17.60
CA HIS A 22 -23.46 25.43 -18.83
C HIS A 22 -23.77 24.15 -19.63
N PRO A 23 -24.84 23.40 -19.28
CA PRO A 23 -25.13 22.10 -19.89
C PRO A 23 -25.32 22.11 -21.41
N GLN A 24 -25.69 23.26 -21.98
CA GLN A 24 -25.89 23.45 -23.42
C GLN A 24 -24.60 23.80 -24.19
N ALA A 25 -23.44 23.86 -23.53
CA ALA A 25 -22.16 24.19 -24.16
C ALA A 25 -21.67 23.06 -25.06
N ALA A 26 -21.97 23.16 -26.37
CA ALA A 26 -21.58 22.17 -27.38
C ALA A 26 -20.26 22.53 -28.11
N VAL A 27 -19.86 23.80 -28.12
CA VAL A 27 -18.62 24.27 -28.76
C VAL A 27 -17.78 25.05 -27.77
N ILE A 28 -16.54 24.62 -27.53
CA ILE A 28 -15.64 25.19 -26.53
C ILE A 28 -14.33 25.60 -27.22
N GLY A 29 -13.95 26.87 -27.08
CA GLY A 29 -12.66 27.36 -27.55
C GLY A 29 -11.63 27.35 -26.43
N ILE A 30 -10.47 26.77 -26.67
CA ILE A 30 -9.35 26.72 -25.73
C ILE A 30 -8.13 27.35 -26.38
N ARG A 31 -7.54 28.32 -25.68
CA ARG A 31 -6.25 28.89 -26.03
C ARG A 31 -5.15 27.97 -25.51
N PHE A 32 -4.31 27.50 -26.43
CA PHE A 32 -3.12 26.74 -26.16
C PHE A 32 -2.01 27.22 -27.12
N PRO A 33 -0.89 27.77 -26.61
CA PRO A 33 0.15 28.37 -27.46
C PRO A 33 0.95 27.35 -28.29
N GLY A 34 0.87 26.05 -27.99
CA GLY A 34 1.45 25.02 -28.83
C GLY A 34 0.47 24.49 -29.90
N ARG A 35 0.80 23.35 -30.48
CA ARG A 35 -0.07 22.63 -31.42
C ARG A 35 -0.54 21.30 -30.84
N TRP A 36 -1.82 21.03 -30.98
CA TRP A 36 -2.36 19.71 -30.71
C TRP A 36 -1.92 18.71 -31.77
N THR A 37 -1.38 17.59 -31.31
CA THR A 37 -0.93 16.47 -32.15
C THR A 37 -1.65 15.17 -31.81
N GLY A 38 -2.64 15.21 -30.93
CA GLY A 38 -3.44 14.04 -30.57
C GLY A 38 -4.53 13.74 -31.60
N ALA A 39 -5.32 12.70 -31.32
CA ALA A 39 -6.45 12.32 -32.16
C ALA A 39 -7.50 13.45 -32.24
N VAL A 40 -8.19 13.51 -33.38
CA VAL A 40 -9.23 14.51 -33.66
C VAL A 40 -10.59 14.05 -33.11
N ASP A 41 -10.94 12.79 -33.28
CA ASP A 41 -12.14 12.17 -32.70
C ASP A 41 -11.73 11.30 -31.51
N LEU A 42 -12.30 11.62 -30.34
CA LEU A 42 -12.04 10.94 -29.08
C LEU A 42 -13.36 10.68 -28.36
N CYS A 43 -13.43 9.57 -27.62
CA CYS A 43 -14.61 9.21 -26.83
C CYS A 43 -14.20 9.00 -25.38
N ASP A 44 -15.07 9.40 -24.46
CA ASP A 44 -15.00 9.01 -23.04
C ASP A 44 -16.36 8.49 -22.60
N GLY A 45 -16.46 7.16 -22.45
CA GLY A 45 -17.75 6.50 -22.26
C GLY A 45 -18.71 6.79 -23.42
N ALA A 46 -19.85 7.41 -23.11
CA ALA A 46 -20.86 7.81 -24.10
C ALA A 46 -20.63 9.22 -24.68
N GLN A 47 -19.66 9.98 -24.14
CA GLN A 47 -19.41 11.35 -24.56
C GLN A 47 -18.39 11.40 -25.70
N HIS A 48 -18.75 12.07 -26.78
CA HIS A 48 -17.90 12.24 -27.96
C HIS A 48 -17.25 13.63 -27.98
N TYR A 49 -15.98 13.70 -28.38
CA TYR A 49 -15.17 14.91 -28.45
C TYR A 49 -14.55 15.04 -29.83
N LEU A 50 -14.79 16.19 -30.48
CA LEU A 50 -14.14 16.55 -31.73
C LEU A 50 -13.13 17.68 -31.47
N ILE A 51 -11.84 17.35 -31.39
CA ILE A 51 -10.74 18.25 -31.03
C ILE A 51 -10.04 18.73 -32.30
N LEU A 52 -10.16 20.03 -32.60
CA LEU A 52 -9.67 20.64 -33.82
C LEU A 52 -8.64 21.73 -33.52
N GLN A 53 -7.41 21.55 -34.01
CA GLN A 53 -6.41 22.61 -34.03
C GLN A 53 -6.80 23.67 -35.08
N CYS A 54 -6.88 24.93 -34.65
CA CYS A 54 -7.27 26.07 -35.45
C CYS A 54 -6.21 27.18 -35.33
N ASP A 55 -5.29 27.24 -36.28
CA ASP A 55 -4.18 28.20 -36.27
C ASP A 55 -4.54 29.57 -36.88
N SER A 56 -5.78 29.76 -37.34
CA SER A 56 -6.25 31.02 -37.91
C SER A 56 -7.76 31.24 -37.66
N PRO A 57 -8.26 32.49 -37.71
CA PRO A 57 -9.70 32.77 -37.64
C PRO A 57 -10.50 32.07 -38.75
N LEU A 58 -9.89 31.88 -39.93
CA LEU A 58 -10.52 31.15 -41.03
C LEU A 58 -10.69 29.66 -40.69
N ALA A 59 -9.66 29.03 -40.12
CA ALA A 59 -9.74 27.64 -39.66
C ALA A 59 -10.83 27.46 -38.59
N MET A 60 -10.96 28.42 -37.66
CA MET A 60 -12.06 28.41 -36.68
C MET A 60 -13.43 28.49 -37.35
N ARG A 61 -13.63 29.37 -38.34
CA ARG A 61 -14.91 29.44 -39.07
C ARG A 61 -15.23 28.15 -39.81
N GLN A 62 -14.22 27.52 -40.42
CA GLN A 62 -14.38 26.24 -41.09
C GLN A 62 -14.80 25.15 -40.08
N ALA A 63 -14.10 25.05 -38.96
CA ALA A 63 -14.43 24.11 -37.88
C ALA A 63 -15.83 24.35 -37.29
N LEU A 64 -16.22 25.62 -37.09
CA LEU A 64 -17.55 25.99 -36.59
C LEU A 64 -18.67 25.63 -37.56
N ARG A 65 -18.41 25.65 -38.87
CA ARG A 65 -19.40 25.27 -39.91
C ARG A 65 -19.50 23.77 -40.14
N GLN A 66 -18.48 23.00 -39.78
CA GLN A 66 -18.52 21.54 -39.94
C GLN A 66 -19.66 20.96 -39.10
N PRO A 67 -20.57 20.18 -39.71
CA PRO A 67 -21.61 19.50 -38.95
C PRO A 67 -20.98 18.50 -37.97
N THR A 68 -21.65 18.25 -36.86
CA THR A 68 -21.18 17.32 -35.83
C THR A 68 -22.36 16.50 -35.34
N ALA A 69 -22.14 15.22 -35.03
CA ALA A 69 -23.19 14.35 -34.53
C ALA A 69 -23.81 14.90 -33.23
N ALA A 70 -25.09 14.61 -33.02
CA ALA A 70 -25.79 14.99 -31.79
C ALA A 70 -25.07 14.41 -30.56
N GLY A 71 -24.91 15.22 -29.51
CA GLY A 71 -24.19 14.81 -28.29
C GLY A 71 -22.66 14.94 -28.36
N THR A 72 -22.08 15.33 -29.49
CA THR A 72 -20.63 15.55 -29.61
C THR A 72 -20.24 16.95 -29.15
N THR A 73 -19.24 17.06 -28.29
CA THR A 73 -18.64 18.33 -27.88
C THR A 73 -17.49 18.70 -28.79
N LYS A 74 -17.60 19.83 -29.49
CA LYS A 74 -16.53 20.34 -30.35
C LYS A 74 -15.57 21.23 -29.57
N VAL A 75 -14.29 20.92 -29.60
CA VAL A 75 -13.23 21.67 -28.92
C VAL A 75 -12.31 22.28 -29.96
N LEU A 76 -12.22 23.61 -29.99
CA LEU A 76 -11.33 24.35 -30.89
C LEU A 76 -10.09 24.78 -30.12
N LEU A 77 -8.92 24.25 -30.48
CA LEU A 77 -7.63 24.60 -29.89
C LEU A 77 -6.95 25.66 -30.75
N THR A 78 -6.44 26.74 -30.16
CA THR A 78 -5.76 27.80 -30.92
C THR A 78 -4.66 28.47 -30.13
N SER A 79 -3.59 28.89 -30.79
CA SER A 79 -2.55 29.74 -30.20
C SER A 79 -2.93 31.22 -30.16
N LEU A 80 -3.98 31.61 -30.90
CA LEU A 80 -4.42 32.99 -31.02
C LEU A 80 -4.93 33.56 -29.70
N ASP A 81 -4.63 34.83 -29.49
CA ASP A 81 -5.23 35.63 -28.45
C ASP A 81 -6.70 35.91 -28.76
N GLN A 82 -7.51 36.05 -27.71
CA GLN A 82 -8.94 36.34 -27.88
C GLN A 82 -9.19 37.66 -28.63
N SER A 83 -8.29 38.64 -28.51
CA SER A 83 -8.35 39.92 -29.24
C SER A 83 -8.13 39.77 -30.75
N GLN A 84 -7.56 38.65 -31.20
CA GLN A 84 -7.36 38.33 -32.61
C GLN A 84 -8.56 37.61 -33.21
N LEU A 85 -9.59 37.29 -32.40
CA LEU A 85 -10.81 36.64 -32.85
C LEU A 85 -11.92 37.67 -33.04
N SER A 86 -12.63 37.53 -34.15
CA SER A 86 -13.81 38.33 -34.46
C SER A 86 -15.03 37.87 -33.67
N GLU A 87 -15.98 38.78 -33.48
CA GLU A 87 -17.17 38.56 -32.64
C GLU A 87 -18.06 37.41 -33.13
N ASP A 88 -18.11 37.17 -34.45
CA ASP A 88 -18.85 36.04 -35.05
C ASP A 88 -18.33 34.67 -34.58
N ILE A 89 -17.02 34.55 -34.35
CA ILE A 89 -16.39 33.34 -33.81
C ILE A 89 -16.74 33.23 -32.33
N LEU A 90 -16.50 34.30 -31.56
CA LEU A 90 -16.73 34.31 -30.11
C LEU A 90 -18.18 33.98 -29.78
N LEU A 91 -19.16 34.57 -30.48
CA LEU A 91 -20.59 34.33 -30.25
C LEU A 91 -20.99 32.85 -30.32
N ARG A 92 -20.22 32.02 -31.02
CA ARG A 92 -20.48 30.58 -31.20
C ARG A 92 -19.71 29.70 -30.21
N LEU A 93 -18.79 30.27 -29.44
CA LEU A 93 -18.08 29.57 -28.38
C LEU A 93 -18.86 29.66 -27.05
N ALA A 94 -18.70 28.63 -26.22
CA ALA A 94 -19.20 28.63 -24.86
C ALA A 94 -18.76 29.91 -24.14
N ARG A 95 -19.73 30.65 -23.59
CA ARG A 95 -19.50 31.92 -22.85
C ARG A 95 -18.76 33.01 -23.63
N ARG A 96 -18.71 32.91 -24.96
CA ARG A 96 -18.15 33.93 -25.86
C ARG A 96 -16.69 34.29 -25.60
N ARG A 97 -15.88 33.30 -25.22
CA ARG A 97 -14.46 33.50 -24.88
C ARG A 97 -13.61 32.27 -25.18
N LEU A 98 -12.29 32.47 -25.18
CA LEU A 98 -11.33 31.37 -25.11
C LEU A 98 -11.06 31.02 -23.64
N TYR A 99 -10.95 29.73 -23.35
CA TYR A 99 -10.51 29.21 -22.06
C TYR A 99 -9.01 28.91 -22.12
N GLN A 100 -8.27 29.16 -21.04
CA GLN A 100 -6.91 28.67 -20.90
C GLN A 100 -6.92 27.38 -20.08
N ILE A 101 -6.07 26.42 -20.43
CA ILE A 101 -5.89 25.20 -19.63
C ILE A 101 -4.99 25.55 -18.46
N ASP A 102 -5.57 25.54 -17.27
CA ASP A 102 -4.88 25.58 -15.99
C ASP A 102 -5.39 24.37 -15.19
N ALA A 103 -4.50 23.39 -14.97
CA ALA A 103 -4.86 22.13 -14.33
C ALA A 103 -5.45 22.35 -12.92
N TRP A 104 -4.94 23.32 -12.16
CA TRP A 104 -5.45 23.64 -10.83
C TRP A 104 -6.80 24.34 -10.91
N GLN A 105 -7.01 25.22 -11.90
CA GLN A 105 -8.32 25.84 -12.10
C GLN A 105 -9.39 24.79 -12.48
N ILE A 106 -9.03 23.80 -13.31
CA ILE A 106 -9.93 22.70 -13.66
C ILE A 106 -10.21 21.84 -12.43
N ALA A 107 -9.18 21.43 -11.69
CA ALA A 107 -9.34 20.65 -10.46
C ALA A 107 -10.24 21.38 -9.45
N ARG A 108 -10.04 22.69 -9.24
CA ARG A 108 -10.92 23.52 -8.40
C ARG A 108 -12.37 23.49 -8.85
N ASP A 109 -12.63 23.60 -10.14
CA ASP A 109 -13.99 23.56 -10.67
C ASP A 109 -14.66 22.19 -10.51
N LEU A 110 -13.89 21.10 -10.66
CA LEU A 110 -14.34 19.73 -10.44
C LEU A 110 -14.69 19.48 -8.96
N PHE A 111 -13.85 19.93 -8.03
CA PHE A 111 -14.08 19.83 -6.59
C PHE A 111 -14.96 20.95 -6.02
N GLN A 112 -15.44 21.90 -6.85
CA GLN A 112 -16.20 23.08 -6.41
C GLN A 112 -15.47 23.92 -5.35
N ALA A 113 -14.14 23.95 -5.41
CA ALA A 113 -13.28 24.62 -4.45
C ALA A 113 -12.93 26.06 -4.87
N ARG A 114 -12.97 26.98 -3.90
CA ARG A 114 -12.57 28.38 -4.03
C ARG A 114 -11.08 28.58 -3.77
N ALA A 115 -10.44 27.71 -3.01
CA ALA A 115 -9.02 27.76 -2.73
C ALA A 115 -8.44 26.35 -2.62
N VAL A 116 -7.12 26.25 -2.80
CA VAL A 116 -6.36 25.00 -2.78
C VAL A 116 -5.23 25.15 -1.77
N ASP A 117 -4.94 24.10 -1.02
CA ASP A 117 -3.84 24.07 -0.07
C ASP A 117 -2.47 24.30 -0.76
N PRO A 118 -1.64 25.23 -0.26
CA PRO A 118 -0.26 25.44 -0.71
C PRO A 118 0.62 24.18 -0.75
N ARG A 119 0.39 23.21 0.15
CA ARG A 119 1.15 21.95 0.22
C ARG A 119 1.02 21.12 -1.05
N ILE A 120 -0.18 21.09 -1.63
CA ILE A 120 -0.46 20.36 -2.87
C ILE A 120 -0.33 21.25 -4.11
N SER A 121 -0.71 22.54 -4.03
CA SER A 121 -0.71 23.42 -5.21
C SER A 121 0.68 23.73 -5.75
N ARG A 122 1.72 23.64 -4.92
CA ARG A 122 3.14 23.71 -5.34
C ARG A 122 3.55 22.56 -6.25
N GLN A 123 2.82 21.46 -6.24
CA GLN A 123 3.10 20.26 -7.01
C GLN A 123 2.12 20.17 -8.19
N THR A 124 2.51 20.72 -9.35
CA THR A 124 1.62 20.81 -10.52
C THR A 124 1.12 19.45 -11.01
N TRP A 125 1.95 18.40 -10.86
CA TRP A 125 1.60 17.02 -11.24
C TRP A 125 0.37 16.48 -10.48
N ILE A 126 0.08 16.97 -9.27
CA ILE A 126 -1.08 16.54 -8.49
C ILE A 126 -2.37 16.91 -9.21
N ALA A 127 -2.44 18.13 -9.76
CA ALA A 127 -3.61 18.56 -10.52
C ALA A 127 -3.79 17.67 -11.75
N GLU A 128 -2.72 17.35 -12.46
CA GLU A 128 -2.76 16.46 -13.64
C GLU A 128 -3.22 15.05 -13.25
N ALA A 129 -2.69 14.48 -12.18
CA ALA A 129 -3.09 13.18 -11.67
C ALA A 129 -4.59 13.14 -11.29
N LEU A 130 -5.14 14.23 -10.72
CA LEU A 130 -6.58 14.35 -10.46
C LEU A 130 -7.40 14.42 -11.75
N LEU A 131 -6.89 15.03 -12.82
CA LEU A 131 -7.60 15.08 -14.10
C LEU A 131 -7.56 13.74 -14.85
N ASP A 132 -6.50 12.96 -14.64
CA ASP A 132 -6.37 11.61 -15.21
C ASP A 132 -7.22 10.57 -14.46
N THR A 133 -7.54 10.83 -13.19
CA THR A 133 -8.23 9.87 -12.30
C THR A 133 -9.67 10.26 -11.94
N ILE A 134 -10.33 11.07 -12.79
CA ILE A 134 -11.71 11.53 -12.57
C ILE A 134 -12.66 10.32 -12.43
N PRO A 135 -13.42 10.20 -11.33
CA PRO A 135 -14.43 9.16 -11.17
C PRO A 135 -15.54 9.30 -12.21
N GLY A 136 -16.19 8.20 -12.60
CA GLY A 136 -17.38 8.26 -13.46
C GLY A 136 -18.52 9.12 -12.87
N SER A 137 -18.62 9.21 -11.55
CA SER A 137 -19.55 10.09 -10.83
C SER A 137 -19.08 11.55 -10.69
N GLY A 138 -17.85 11.85 -11.11
CA GLY A 138 -17.14 13.07 -10.73
C GLY A 138 -16.69 13.08 -9.26
N TYR A 139 -16.00 14.16 -8.88
CA TYR A 139 -15.55 14.38 -7.50
C TYR A 139 -16.66 14.95 -6.62
N GLN A 140 -16.63 14.60 -5.33
CA GLN A 140 -17.43 15.27 -4.33
C GLN A 140 -16.95 16.71 -4.12
N ALA A 141 -17.87 17.59 -3.73
CA ALA A 141 -17.53 18.97 -3.42
C ALA A 141 -16.59 19.04 -2.20
N ALA A 142 -15.53 19.83 -2.32
CA ALA A 142 -14.60 20.08 -1.24
C ALA A 142 -15.31 20.78 -0.07
N ARG A 143 -15.10 20.27 1.14
CA ARG A 143 -15.73 20.80 2.36
C ARG A 143 -15.31 22.26 2.55
N GLY A 144 -16.28 23.14 2.81
CA GLY A 144 -16.02 24.58 2.95
C GLY A 144 -15.49 25.27 1.69
N GLY A 145 -15.43 24.59 0.54
CA GLY A 145 -14.82 25.12 -0.68
C GLY A 145 -13.30 25.23 -0.62
N PHE A 146 -12.62 24.48 0.26
CA PHE A 146 -11.17 24.44 0.33
C PHE A 146 -10.69 23.03 0.00
N LEU A 147 -9.84 22.90 -1.03
CA LEU A 147 -9.26 21.62 -1.42
C LEU A 147 -7.94 21.41 -0.67
N ASP A 148 -8.02 20.63 0.41
CA ASP A 148 -6.88 20.30 1.27
C ASP A 148 -6.15 19.01 0.87
N ALA A 149 -4.94 18.84 1.41
CA ALA A 149 -4.13 17.65 1.17
C ALA A 149 -4.81 16.38 1.68
N GLU A 150 -5.50 16.49 2.83
CA GLU A 150 -6.20 15.40 3.51
C GLU A 150 -7.41 14.87 2.70
N THR A 151 -7.99 15.69 1.82
CA THR A 151 -9.01 15.27 0.85
C THR A 151 -8.39 14.67 -0.41
N VAL A 152 -7.31 15.25 -0.91
CA VAL A 152 -6.70 14.87 -2.21
C VAL A 152 -5.92 13.55 -2.11
N TRP A 153 -5.13 13.35 -1.06
CA TRP A 153 -4.26 12.18 -0.96
C TRP A 153 -5.00 10.84 -0.89
N PRO A 154 -6.06 10.67 -0.09
CA PRO A 154 -6.81 9.41 -0.09
C PRO A 154 -7.36 9.06 -1.48
N ILE A 155 -7.80 10.05 -2.26
CA ILE A 155 -8.28 9.86 -3.62
C ILE A 155 -7.14 9.37 -4.52
N LEU A 156 -5.98 10.04 -4.49
CA LEU A 156 -4.84 9.67 -5.31
C LEU A 156 -4.28 8.29 -4.94
N LEU A 157 -4.13 8.00 -3.66
CA LEU A 157 -3.63 6.71 -3.17
C LEU A 157 -4.58 5.56 -3.55
N GLN A 158 -5.89 5.76 -3.44
CA GLN A 158 -6.85 4.76 -3.88
C GLN A 158 -6.80 4.55 -5.40
N ARG A 159 -6.75 5.63 -6.17
CA ARG A 159 -6.85 5.56 -7.64
C ARG A 159 -5.57 5.08 -8.30
N MET A 160 -4.41 5.46 -7.77
CA MET A 160 -3.13 5.16 -8.40
C MET A 160 -2.55 3.84 -7.92
N ILE A 161 -2.80 3.44 -6.67
CA ILE A 161 -2.18 2.26 -6.07
C ILE A 161 -3.15 1.33 -5.32
N GLY A 162 -4.46 1.63 -5.34
CA GLY A 162 -5.47 0.77 -4.71
C GLY A 162 -5.45 0.80 -3.17
N LEU A 163 -4.85 1.83 -2.56
CA LEU A 163 -4.86 1.95 -1.10
C LEU A 163 -6.23 2.49 -0.63
N GLU A 164 -6.97 1.68 0.11
CA GLU A 164 -8.31 2.05 0.57
C GLU A 164 -8.30 3.31 1.46
N PRO A 165 -9.27 4.23 1.28
CA PRO A 165 -9.35 5.44 2.07
C PRO A 165 -9.70 5.10 3.53
N GLY A 166 -9.01 5.73 4.47
CA GLY A 166 -9.25 5.52 5.89
C GLY A 166 -8.05 5.92 6.76
N VAL A 167 -8.02 5.41 7.99
CA VAL A 167 -6.88 5.62 8.89
C VAL A 167 -5.66 4.93 8.30
N CYS A 168 -4.70 5.75 7.90
CA CYS A 168 -3.40 5.30 7.40
C CYS A 168 -2.50 5.03 8.60
N ASP A 169 -2.34 3.75 8.97
CA ASP A 169 -1.34 3.29 9.92
C ASP A 169 -0.46 2.20 9.27
N ALA A 170 0.56 1.74 10.00
CA ALA A 170 1.45 0.68 9.51
C ALA A 170 0.71 -0.63 9.19
N ARG A 171 -0.41 -0.93 9.87
CA ARG A 171 -1.17 -2.17 9.67
C ARG A 171 -2.01 -2.09 8.40
N SER A 172 -2.67 -0.96 8.16
CA SER A 172 -3.40 -0.69 6.92
C SER A 172 -2.47 -0.81 5.71
N LEU A 173 -1.25 -0.26 5.80
CA LEU A 173 -0.26 -0.35 4.74
C LEU A 173 0.26 -1.78 4.53
N LEU A 174 0.55 -2.51 5.62
CA LEU A 174 0.99 -3.90 5.52
C LEU A 174 -0.11 -4.80 4.93
N LYS A 175 -1.37 -4.58 5.33
CA LYS A 175 -2.51 -5.29 4.75
C LYS A 175 -2.65 -5.02 3.25
N TRP A 176 -2.52 -3.75 2.83
CA TRP A 176 -2.49 -3.38 1.41
C TRP A 176 -1.32 -4.04 0.66
N SER A 177 -0.14 -4.14 1.29
CA SER A 177 1.06 -4.71 0.68
C SER A 177 1.01 -6.23 0.44
N LEU A 178 0.00 -6.93 0.99
CA LEU A 178 -0.22 -8.35 0.71
C LEU A 178 -0.67 -8.59 -0.74
N ASP A 179 -1.29 -7.59 -1.37
CA ASP A 179 -1.67 -7.67 -2.78
C ASP A 179 -0.48 -7.29 -3.69
N GLN A 180 0.07 -8.30 -4.36
CA GLN A 180 1.18 -8.15 -5.29
C GLN A 180 0.85 -7.22 -6.48
N GLN A 181 -0.42 -7.10 -6.88
CA GLN A 181 -0.86 -6.17 -7.93
C GLN A 181 -0.78 -4.73 -7.43
N CYS A 182 -1.25 -4.45 -6.22
CA CYS A 182 -1.13 -3.12 -5.58
C CYS A 182 0.34 -2.71 -5.43
N VAL A 183 1.21 -3.62 -4.98
CA VAL A 183 2.66 -3.35 -4.87
C VAL A 183 3.27 -3.03 -6.24
N ARG A 184 2.88 -3.74 -7.30
CA ARG A 184 3.34 -3.45 -8.67
C ARG A 184 2.87 -2.07 -9.14
N GLN A 185 1.59 -1.75 -8.93
CA GLN A 185 1.04 -0.43 -9.28
C GLN A 185 1.83 0.70 -8.61
N PHE A 186 2.18 0.55 -7.33
CA PHE A 186 3.03 1.51 -6.65
C PHE A 186 4.45 1.58 -7.24
N CYS A 187 5.08 0.44 -7.53
CA CYS A 187 6.43 0.40 -8.10
C CYS A 187 6.53 0.92 -9.54
N ASP A 188 5.44 0.84 -10.30
CA ASP A 188 5.35 1.31 -11.68
C ASP A 188 4.77 2.73 -11.79
N ALA A 189 4.28 3.30 -10.69
CA ALA A 189 3.82 4.68 -10.64
C ALA A 189 4.97 5.68 -10.94
N PRO A 190 4.65 6.90 -11.40
CA PRO A 190 5.67 7.92 -11.65
C PRO A 190 6.52 8.20 -10.40
N ALA A 191 7.85 8.34 -10.58
CA ALA A 191 8.78 8.54 -9.47
C ALA A 191 8.42 9.76 -8.58
N VAL A 192 7.86 10.82 -9.19
CA VAL A 192 7.40 12.01 -8.46
C VAL A 192 6.23 11.67 -7.52
N PHE A 193 5.30 10.81 -7.97
CA PHE A 193 4.22 10.32 -7.11
C PHE A 193 4.77 9.40 -6.02
N GLN A 194 5.68 8.48 -6.35
CA GLN A 194 6.26 7.57 -5.36
C GLN A 194 6.91 8.32 -4.21
N GLN A 195 7.74 9.31 -4.52
CA GLN A 195 8.43 10.12 -3.51
C GLN A 195 7.44 10.90 -2.63
N ALA A 196 6.49 11.60 -3.25
CA ALA A 196 5.51 12.39 -2.52
C ALA A 196 4.56 11.51 -1.70
N ALA A 197 4.19 10.32 -2.18
CA ALA A 197 3.38 9.36 -1.45
C ALA A 197 4.12 8.79 -0.23
N ILE A 198 5.42 8.51 -0.36
CA ILE A 198 6.27 8.08 0.77
C ILE A 198 6.33 9.18 1.82
N GLU A 199 6.59 10.42 1.42
CA GLU A 199 6.66 11.57 2.33
C GLU A 199 5.33 11.73 3.08
N TRP A 200 4.22 11.80 2.34
CA TRP A 200 2.88 11.95 2.92
C TRP A 200 2.53 10.81 3.88
N LEU A 201 2.72 9.55 3.48
CA LEU A 201 2.40 8.40 4.32
C LEU A 201 3.33 8.29 5.53
N THR A 202 4.58 8.78 5.42
CA THR A 202 5.50 8.86 6.56
C THR A 202 5.03 9.90 7.58
N GLU A 203 4.52 11.04 7.12
CA GLU A 203 3.95 12.06 8.00
C GLU A 203 2.68 11.57 8.71
N GLN A 204 1.80 10.86 8.00
CA GLN A 204 0.53 10.40 8.54
C GLN A 204 0.64 9.13 9.41
N ALA A 205 1.39 8.13 8.95
CA ALA A 205 1.48 6.80 9.58
C ALA A 205 2.80 6.56 10.34
N GLY A 206 3.74 7.51 10.27
CA GLY A 206 5.04 7.48 10.94
C GLY A 206 6.15 6.80 10.14
N ARG A 207 7.37 6.84 10.69
CA ARG A 207 8.63 6.38 10.04
C ARG A 207 8.59 4.92 9.56
N VAL A 208 7.84 4.05 10.23
CA VAL A 208 7.69 2.64 9.82
C VAL A 208 7.00 2.54 8.44
N ALA A 209 6.01 3.40 8.16
CA ALA A 209 5.32 3.39 6.87
C ALA A 209 6.26 3.77 5.72
N GLY A 210 7.08 4.81 5.91
CA GLY A 210 8.11 5.20 4.94
C GLY A 210 9.09 4.06 4.67
N LEU A 211 9.56 3.39 5.72
CA LEU A 211 10.48 2.25 5.59
C LEU A 211 9.85 1.06 4.84
N ILE A 212 8.57 0.74 5.12
CA ILE A 212 7.82 -0.30 4.38
C ILE A 212 7.76 0.05 2.89
N LEU A 213 7.34 1.27 2.54
CA LEU A 213 7.20 1.70 1.14
C LEU A 213 8.55 1.68 0.40
N GLN A 214 9.62 2.18 1.04
CA GLN A 214 10.96 2.13 0.46
C GLN A 214 11.45 0.69 0.24
N THR A 215 11.14 -0.21 1.17
CA THR A 215 11.43 -1.64 1.03
C THR A 215 10.67 -2.25 -0.14
N LEU A 216 9.39 -1.90 -0.30
CA LEU A 216 8.57 -2.34 -1.43
C LEU A 216 9.12 -1.83 -2.78
N LEU A 217 9.55 -0.58 -2.88
CA LEU A 217 10.17 -0.04 -4.11
C LEU A 217 11.46 -0.78 -4.47
N ARG A 218 12.26 -1.15 -3.47
CA ARG A 218 13.51 -1.90 -3.68
C ARG A 218 13.23 -3.31 -4.17
N LEU A 219 12.35 -4.03 -3.48
CA LEU A 219 12.13 -5.46 -3.73
C LEU A 219 11.17 -5.71 -4.89
N ARG A 220 10.24 -4.78 -5.13
CA ARG A 220 9.12 -4.90 -6.08
C ARG A 220 8.26 -6.15 -5.85
N ARG A 221 8.18 -6.62 -4.62
CA ARG A 221 7.49 -7.84 -4.19
C ARG A 221 6.65 -7.60 -2.94
N SER A 222 5.57 -8.35 -2.77
CA SER A 222 4.70 -8.34 -1.59
C SER A 222 5.34 -9.08 -0.39
N GLU A 223 6.57 -8.72 -0.04
CA GLU A 223 7.35 -9.37 1.04
C GLU A 223 7.37 -8.55 2.34
N ALA A 224 6.67 -7.40 2.42
CA ALA A 224 6.72 -6.54 3.60
C ALA A 224 6.16 -7.19 4.88
N VAL A 225 5.12 -8.02 4.79
CA VAL A 225 4.60 -8.78 5.94
C VAL A 225 5.56 -9.91 6.33
N PRO A 226 6.01 -10.80 5.42
CA PRO A 226 7.04 -11.80 5.72
C PRO A 226 8.31 -11.23 6.35
N ILE A 227 8.82 -10.09 5.85
CA ILE A 227 9.97 -9.39 6.43
C ILE A 227 9.65 -8.96 7.87
N GLY A 228 8.49 -8.34 8.09
CA GLY A 228 8.02 -7.95 9.42
C GLY A 228 7.98 -9.12 10.41
N LEU A 229 7.57 -10.30 9.98
CA LEU A 229 7.56 -11.50 10.83
C LEU A 229 8.97 -12.03 11.13
N ALA A 230 9.90 -11.95 10.16
CA ALA A 230 11.29 -12.30 10.39
C ALA A 230 11.98 -11.32 11.37
N LEU A 231 11.62 -10.04 11.33
CA LEU A 231 12.10 -9.02 12.27
C LEU A 231 11.78 -9.38 13.73
N THR A 232 10.67 -10.09 14.00
CA THR A 232 10.31 -10.56 15.35
C THR A 232 11.41 -11.41 15.97
N VAL A 233 12.11 -12.23 15.17
CA VAL A 233 13.21 -13.10 15.64
C VAL A 233 14.51 -12.33 15.71
N VAL A 234 14.86 -11.62 14.63
CA VAL A 234 16.15 -10.96 14.48
C VAL A 234 16.35 -9.85 15.52
N PHE A 235 15.30 -9.08 15.81
CA PHE A 235 15.33 -7.99 16.78
C PHE A 235 14.67 -8.35 18.11
N HIS A 236 14.50 -9.65 18.38
CA HIS A 236 13.94 -10.12 19.65
C HIS A 236 14.86 -9.71 20.82
N PRO A 237 14.33 -9.27 21.98
CA PRO A 237 15.15 -8.89 23.13
C PRO A 237 16.08 -10.01 23.63
N ARG A 238 15.68 -11.29 23.47
CA ARG A 238 16.51 -12.47 23.81
C ARG A 238 17.56 -12.83 22.75
N ALA A 239 17.57 -12.17 21.60
CA ALA A 239 18.52 -12.42 20.51
C ALA A 239 19.67 -11.40 20.46
N VAL A 240 19.67 -10.39 21.34
CA VAL A 240 20.69 -9.33 21.41
C VAL A 240 22.09 -9.95 21.52
N GLY A 241 23.01 -9.54 20.64
CA GLY A 241 24.37 -10.06 20.56
C GLY A 241 24.53 -11.44 19.89
N SER A 242 23.43 -12.16 19.66
CA SER A 242 23.45 -13.48 19.01
C SER A 242 23.12 -13.42 17.52
N LEU A 243 22.38 -12.40 17.09
CA LEU A 243 21.89 -12.25 15.70
C LEU A 243 22.38 -10.97 15.01
N ASP A 244 23.42 -10.31 15.51
CA ASP A 244 23.92 -9.05 14.92
C ASP A 244 24.31 -9.22 13.44
N ALA A 245 24.97 -10.33 13.09
CA ALA A 245 25.30 -10.64 11.69
C ALA A 245 24.06 -10.94 10.84
N ALA A 246 22.99 -11.49 11.43
CA ALA A 246 21.73 -11.72 10.75
C ALA A 246 20.95 -10.41 10.53
N ALA A 247 21.01 -9.49 11.49
CA ALA A 247 20.47 -8.13 11.35
C ALA A 247 21.12 -7.38 10.19
N ILE A 248 22.46 -7.41 10.11
CA ILE A 248 23.21 -6.80 8.98
C ILE A 248 22.78 -7.41 7.64
N ARG A 249 22.73 -8.76 7.54
CA ARG A 249 22.28 -9.42 6.30
C ARG A 249 20.85 -9.07 5.92
N LEU A 250 19.96 -8.97 6.91
CA LEU A 250 18.56 -8.59 6.69
C LEU A 250 18.47 -7.15 6.17
N GLU A 251 19.24 -6.24 6.76
CA GLU A 251 19.32 -4.85 6.31
C GLU A 251 19.84 -4.75 4.88
N GLU A 252 21.00 -5.33 4.58
CA GLU A 252 21.62 -5.26 3.26
C GLU A 252 20.72 -5.85 2.17
N ARG A 253 20.06 -6.98 2.47
CA ARG A 253 19.29 -7.73 1.48
C ARG A 253 17.87 -7.19 1.26
N TYR A 254 17.23 -6.66 2.30
CA TYR A 254 15.81 -6.26 2.23
C TYR A 254 15.60 -4.76 2.48
N LEU A 255 16.18 -4.20 3.55
CA LEU A 255 15.82 -2.86 4.04
C LEU A 255 16.68 -1.73 3.47
N GLY A 256 17.85 -2.05 2.93
CA GLY A 256 18.88 -1.09 2.54
C GLY A 256 19.73 -0.61 3.72
N ALA A 257 20.98 -0.25 3.43
CA ALA A 257 21.95 0.15 4.44
C ALA A 257 21.50 1.34 5.29
N GLY A 258 21.74 1.26 6.60
CA GLY A 258 21.51 2.37 7.54
C GLY A 258 20.12 2.43 8.18
N ASN A 259 19.28 1.41 7.97
CA ASN A 259 17.92 1.35 8.51
C ASN A 259 17.78 0.58 9.84
N ALA A 260 18.87 0.38 10.59
CA ALA A 260 19.00 -0.46 11.80
C ALA A 260 18.29 -0.01 13.09
N ASP A 261 17.25 0.82 13.03
CA ASP A 261 16.59 1.29 14.26
C ASP A 261 15.73 0.17 14.88
N ALA A 262 16.23 -0.42 15.96
CA ALA A 262 15.58 -1.53 16.65
C ALA A 262 14.15 -1.22 17.11
N GLU A 263 13.83 0.04 17.42
CA GLU A 263 12.46 0.43 17.78
C GLU A 263 11.52 0.43 16.58
N LEU A 264 12.00 0.91 15.41
CA LEU A 264 11.23 0.82 14.17
C LEU A 264 10.99 -0.64 13.77
N MET A 265 12.00 -1.51 13.93
CA MET A 265 11.87 -2.94 13.63
C MET A 265 10.85 -3.64 14.52
N ARG A 266 10.84 -3.34 15.82
CA ARG A 266 9.82 -3.85 16.75
C ARG A 266 8.41 -3.38 16.40
N ARG A 267 8.26 -2.10 16.01
CA ARG A 267 6.96 -1.56 15.59
C ARG A 267 6.46 -2.20 14.29
N TRP A 268 7.34 -2.43 13.31
CA TRP A 268 6.99 -3.17 12.11
C TRP A 268 6.61 -4.61 12.46
N SER A 269 7.44 -5.31 13.23
CA SER A 269 7.20 -6.72 13.54
C SER A 269 5.88 -6.95 14.31
N ALA A 270 5.55 -6.05 15.23
CA ALA A 270 4.25 -6.04 15.92
C ALA A 270 3.09 -5.86 14.93
N ALA A 271 3.16 -4.85 14.05
CA ALA A 271 2.13 -4.61 13.04
C ALA A 271 1.96 -5.78 12.06
N ALA A 272 3.06 -6.41 11.63
CA ALA A 272 3.04 -7.59 10.76
C ALA A 272 2.40 -8.81 11.44
N THR A 273 2.68 -9.00 12.74
CA THR A 273 2.08 -10.06 13.55
C THR A 273 0.57 -9.88 13.68
N GLU A 274 0.10 -8.65 13.91
CA GLU A 274 -1.34 -8.37 13.93
C GLU A 274 -2.01 -8.61 12.56
N VAL A 275 -1.37 -8.17 11.48
CA VAL A 275 -1.88 -8.37 10.12
C VAL A 275 -1.99 -9.86 9.79
N VAL A 276 -0.94 -10.66 10.04
CA VAL A 276 -0.96 -12.10 9.69
C VAL A 276 -2.00 -12.87 10.51
N ARG A 277 -2.21 -12.49 11.79
CA ARG A 277 -3.28 -13.05 12.62
C ARG A 277 -4.67 -12.70 12.10
N GLY A 278 -4.85 -11.51 11.53
CA GLY A 278 -6.08 -11.13 10.84
C GLY A 278 -6.29 -11.92 9.55
N VAL A 279 -5.24 -12.13 8.75
CA VAL A 279 -5.30 -12.93 7.50
C VAL A 279 -5.74 -14.36 7.77
N ARG A 280 -5.27 -14.98 8.87
CA ARG A 280 -5.67 -16.33 9.30
C ARG A 280 -7.19 -16.54 9.34
N LEU A 281 -7.96 -15.50 9.68
CA LEU A 281 -9.42 -15.58 9.81
C LEU A 281 -10.16 -15.50 8.46
N ILE A 282 -9.48 -15.04 7.42
CA ILE A 282 -10.10 -14.67 6.13
C ILE A 282 -9.59 -15.58 5.00
N ASP A 283 -8.28 -15.89 4.99
CA ASP A 283 -7.61 -16.67 3.94
C ASP A 283 -6.47 -17.51 4.53
N ASP A 284 -6.75 -18.79 4.84
CA ASP A 284 -5.75 -19.71 5.40
C ASP A 284 -4.62 -20.01 4.41
N ARG A 285 -4.88 -20.01 3.09
CA ARG A 285 -3.82 -20.27 2.10
C ARG A 285 -2.80 -19.13 2.09
N LEU A 286 -3.28 -17.88 2.04
CA LEU A 286 -2.40 -16.72 2.11
C LEU A 286 -1.65 -16.66 3.45
N TYR A 287 -2.33 -17.02 4.54
CA TYR A 287 -1.71 -17.14 5.86
C TYR A 287 -0.52 -18.12 5.86
N GLN A 288 -0.71 -19.37 5.40
CA GLN A 288 0.36 -20.36 5.35
C GLN A 288 1.51 -19.92 4.43
N GLN A 289 1.20 -19.35 3.27
CA GLN A 289 2.22 -18.85 2.32
C GLN A 289 3.07 -17.73 2.94
N THR A 290 2.43 -16.78 3.64
CA THR A 290 3.12 -15.67 4.30
C THR A 290 4.06 -16.17 5.39
N LEU A 291 3.64 -17.16 6.18
CA LEU A 291 4.48 -17.77 7.21
C LEU A 291 5.68 -18.53 6.63
N GLN A 292 5.48 -19.28 5.54
CA GLN A 292 6.55 -19.99 4.85
C GLN A 292 7.59 -19.01 4.27
N GLN A 293 7.14 -17.88 3.72
CA GLN A 293 8.03 -16.83 3.23
C GLN A 293 8.83 -16.18 4.37
N ALA A 294 8.21 -15.95 5.53
CA ALA A 294 8.90 -15.42 6.70
C ALA A 294 10.02 -16.37 7.18
N ASP A 295 9.74 -17.66 7.23
CA ASP A 295 10.74 -18.68 7.57
C ASP A 295 11.86 -18.78 6.53
N GLN A 296 11.54 -18.64 5.25
CA GLN A 296 12.56 -18.58 4.20
C GLN A 296 13.47 -17.36 4.38
N ILE A 297 12.93 -16.20 4.75
CA ILE A 297 13.73 -15.01 5.08
C ILE A 297 14.65 -15.29 6.27
N LEU A 298 14.16 -15.97 7.32
CA LEU A 298 15.00 -16.37 8.46
C LEU A 298 16.16 -17.29 8.04
N VAL A 299 15.93 -18.22 7.12
CA VAL A 299 16.98 -19.07 6.55
C VAL A 299 17.98 -18.24 5.74
N ASP A 300 17.48 -17.35 4.90
CA ASP A 300 18.28 -16.48 4.02
C ASP A 300 19.23 -15.56 4.80
N VAL A 301 18.81 -15.10 5.98
CA VAL A 301 19.64 -14.27 6.87
C VAL A 301 20.37 -15.10 7.94
N GLN A 302 20.25 -16.42 7.90
CA GLN A 302 20.85 -17.39 8.83
C GLN A 302 20.42 -17.20 10.31
N ALA A 303 19.19 -16.75 10.54
CA ALA A 303 18.56 -16.60 11.85
C ALA A 303 17.68 -17.79 12.26
N GLN A 304 17.53 -18.80 11.39
CA GLN A 304 16.61 -19.92 11.59
C GLN A 304 16.86 -20.70 12.88
N LYS A 305 18.08 -20.72 13.44
CA LYS A 305 18.37 -21.43 14.70
C LYS A 305 17.61 -20.86 15.92
N LEU A 306 17.14 -19.63 15.84
CA LEU A 306 16.38 -18.95 16.88
C LEU A 306 14.92 -18.68 16.48
N ALA A 307 14.40 -19.39 15.47
CA ALA A 307 13.01 -19.25 15.03
C ALA A 307 11.99 -19.51 16.16
N SER A 308 12.35 -20.29 17.18
CA SER A 308 11.53 -20.52 18.39
C SER A 308 11.17 -19.25 19.15
N LEU A 309 11.84 -18.12 18.90
CA LEU A 309 11.49 -16.80 19.44
C LEU A 309 10.24 -16.18 18.79
N SER A 310 9.78 -16.69 17.65
CA SER A 310 8.54 -16.26 17.02
C SER A 310 7.36 -17.16 17.43
N ASP A 311 6.21 -16.54 17.70
CA ASP A 311 4.95 -17.23 17.99
C ASP A 311 4.14 -17.55 16.71
N THR A 312 4.60 -17.09 15.55
CA THR A 312 3.94 -17.31 14.25
C THR A 312 4.73 -18.27 13.36
N SER A 313 6.04 -18.40 13.56
CA SER A 313 6.95 -19.18 12.70
C SER A 313 6.67 -20.69 12.73
N PRO A 314 6.39 -21.33 11.58
CA PRO A 314 6.35 -22.79 11.45
C PRO A 314 7.62 -23.48 11.95
N LEU A 315 8.81 -23.02 11.55
CA LEU A 315 10.10 -23.52 12.05
C LEU A 315 10.23 -23.33 13.57
N GLY A 316 9.72 -22.21 14.09
CA GLY A 316 9.73 -21.90 15.52
C GLY A 316 8.89 -22.89 16.32
N PHE A 317 7.71 -23.25 15.81
CA PHE A 317 6.86 -24.28 16.40
C PHE A 317 7.57 -25.63 16.46
N ASP A 318 8.17 -26.07 15.36
CA ASP A 318 8.89 -27.35 15.31
C ASP A 318 10.09 -27.36 16.26
N GLN A 319 10.82 -26.24 16.40
CA GLN A 319 11.91 -26.11 17.38
C GLN A 319 11.43 -26.19 18.84
N ARG A 320 10.25 -25.64 19.14
CA ARG A 320 9.63 -25.76 20.48
C ARG A 320 9.23 -27.22 20.75
N LEU A 321 8.68 -27.93 19.75
CA LEU A 321 8.41 -29.37 19.85
C LEU A 321 9.68 -30.18 20.09
N ASP A 322 10.75 -29.90 19.35
CA ASP A 322 12.05 -30.56 19.50
C ASP A 322 12.69 -30.30 20.87
N ALA A 323 12.52 -29.10 21.44
CA ALA A 323 12.98 -28.80 22.78
C ALA A 323 12.29 -29.69 23.83
N VAL A 324 10.96 -29.83 23.76
CA VAL A 324 10.21 -30.75 24.63
C VAL A 324 10.69 -32.19 24.43
N GLY A 325 10.81 -32.63 23.18
CA GLY A 325 11.26 -33.98 22.84
C GLY A 325 12.67 -34.29 23.39
N ARG A 326 13.60 -33.34 23.30
CA ARG A 326 14.96 -33.48 23.86
C ARG A 326 14.95 -33.63 25.37
N LEU A 327 14.18 -32.81 26.09
CA LEU A 327 14.07 -32.89 27.55
C LEU A 327 13.49 -34.24 28.00
N LEU A 328 12.42 -34.70 27.34
CA LEU A 328 11.83 -36.01 27.61
C LEU A 328 12.82 -37.15 27.31
N ALA A 329 13.53 -37.09 26.18
CA ALA A 329 14.50 -38.11 25.79
C ALA A 329 15.68 -38.19 26.77
N GLN A 330 16.15 -37.06 27.31
CA GLN A 330 17.20 -37.02 28.34
C GLN A 330 16.75 -37.74 29.61
N GLN A 331 15.51 -37.51 30.06
CA GLN A 331 14.95 -38.18 31.24
C GLN A 331 14.82 -39.70 31.05
N VAL A 332 14.34 -40.14 29.88
CA VAL A 332 14.24 -41.56 29.55
C VAL A 332 15.62 -42.23 29.55
N ARG A 333 16.63 -41.60 28.94
CA ARG A 333 18.01 -42.14 28.93
C ARG A 333 18.63 -42.20 30.32
N GLY A 334 18.43 -41.14 31.12
CA GLY A 334 18.93 -41.07 32.50
C GLY A 334 18.13 -41.95 33.47
N ARG A 335 16.96 -42.48 33.07
CA ARG A 335 15.98 -43.14 33.94
C ARG A 335 15.59 -42.29 35.16
N GLN A 336 15.59 -40.97 34.99
CA GLN A 336 15.24 -40.01 36.04
C GLN A 336 14.04 -39.21 35.56
N PHE A 337 12.88 -39.45 36.18
CA PHE A 337 11.64 -38.81 35.78
C PHE A 337 11.29 -37.69 36.75
N ARG A 338 11.42 -36.44 36.30
CA ARG A 338 11.06 -35.27 37.09
C ARG A 338 10.39 -34.23 36.20
N VAL A 339 9.30 -33.66 36.69
CA VAL A 339 8.72 -32.48 36.03
C VAL A 339 9.35 -31.25 36.63
N ASP A 340 10.32 -30.66 35.95
CA ASP A 340 10.96 -29.42 36.35
C ASP A 340 10.44 -28.20 35.59
N ALA A 341 10.88 -27.02 36.04
CA ALA A 341 10.50 -25.74 35.47
C ALA A 341 10.83 -25.65 33.98
N GLU A 342 11.94 -26.28 33.53
CA GLU A 342 12.35 -26.27 32.13
C GLU A 342 11.38 -27.08 31.25
N LEU A 343 11.02 -28.30 31.65
CA LEU A 343 10.04 -29.12 30.91
C LEU A 343 8.65 -28.47 30.88
N LEU A 344 8.22 -27.88 32.00
CA LEU A 344 6.95 -27.15 32.07
C LEU A 344 6.96 -25.91 31.17
N ALA A 345 8.02 -25.11 31.20
CA ALA A 345 8.15 -23.92 30.36
C ALA A 345 8.20 -24.29 28.87
N ALA A 346 8.90 -25.37 28.50
CA ALA A 346 8.95 -25.85 27.13
C ALA A 346 7.57 -26.32 26.63
N GLY A 347 6.82 -27.08 27.46
CA GLY A 347 5.46 -27.49 27.14
C GLY A 347 4.50 -26.30 27.00
N GLN A 348 4.59 -25.32 27.90
CA GLN A 348 3.79 -24.11 27.85
C GLN A 348 4.09 -23.26 26.60
N ALA A 349 5.36 -23.11 26.23
CA ALA A 349 5.76 -22.38 25.03
C ALA A 349 5.20 -22.99 23.74
N VAL A 350 5.05 -24.32 23.66
CA VAL A 350 4.37 -24.97 22.53
C VAL A 350 2.88 -24.63 22.53
N ARG A 351 2.23 -24.66 23.70
CA ARG A 351 0.79 -24.39 23.85
C ARG A 351 0.41 -22.94 23.51
N GLU A 352 1.26 -21.99 23.86
CA GLU A 352 1.03 -20.55 23.62
C GLU A 352 1.28 -20.13 22.16
N HIS A 353 1.91 -20.98 21.35
CA HIS A 353 2.19 -20.66 19.95
C HIS A 353 0.91 -20.59 19.12
N ASP A 354 0.83 -19.66 18.14
CA ASP A 354 -0.36 -19.46 17.31
C ASP A 354 -0.83 -20.71 16.55
N ARG A 355 0.08 -21.66 16.24
CA ARG A 355 -0.23 -22.91 15.54
C ARG A 355 -0.81 -23.99 16.44
N ALA A 356 -0.74 -23.84 17.77
CA ALA A 356 -1.17 -24.86 18.73
C ALA A 356 -2.64 -25.28 18.52
N ALA A 357 -3.52 -24.32 18.21
CA ALA A 357 -4.93 -24.58 17.94
C ALA A 357 -5.19 -25.47 16.71
N GLY A 358 -4.27 -25.52 15.73
CA GLY A 358 -4.38 -26.43 14.58
C GLY A 358 -3.73 -27.80 14.81
N GLU A 359 -3.04 -27.98 15.94
CA GLU A 359 -2.19 -29.14 16.24
C GLU A 359 -2.61 -29.82 17.55
N GLU A 360 -3.92 -29.83 17.85
CA GLU A 360 -4.51 -30.33 19.11
C GLU A 360 -3.94 -31.70 19.53
N ARG A 361 -3.86 -32.64 18.60
CA ARG A 361 -3.29 -33.98 18.84
C ARG A 361 -1.83 -33.94 19.30
N ARG A 362 -1.02 -33.02 18.78
CA ARG A 362 0.38 -32.86 19.21
C ARG A 362 0.45 -32.24 20.61
N ILE A 363 -0.41 -31.26 20.89
CA ILE A 363 -0.51 -30.63 22.22
C ILE A 363 -0.93 -31.66 23.27
N GLU A 364 -1.98 -32.44 23.02
CA GLU A 364 -2.43 -33.50 23.91
C GLU A 364 -1.33 -34.53 24.20
N ARG A 365 -0.56 -34.93 23.18
CA ARG A 365 0.58 -35.86 23.36
C ARG A 365 1.64 -35.30 24.30
N ILE A 366 1.95 -34.00 24.20
CA ILE A 366 2.90 -33.34 25.10
C ILE A 366 2.35 -33.31 26.52
N GLU A 367 1.08 -32.94 26.70
CA GLU A 367 0.44 -32.96 28.02
C GLU A 367 0.45 -34.36 28.64
N MET A 368 0.12 -35.40 27.85
CA MET A 368 0.16 -36.78 28.32
C MET A 368 1.58 -37.21 28.67
N ALA A 369 2.58 -36.84 27.88
CA ALA A 369 3.98 -37.15 28.18
C ALA A 369 4.43 -36.51 29.50
N ILE A 370 4.09 -35.23 29.75
CA ILE A 370 4.41 -34.55 31.01
C ILE A 370 3.67 -35.21 32.19
N ARG A 371 2.39 -35.60 32.01
CA ARG A 371 1.64 -36.36 33.04
C ARG A 371 2.28 -37.70 33.32
N LEU A 372 2.75 -38.41 32.30
CA LEU A 372 3.43 -39.70 32.44
C LEU A 372 4.76 -39.57 33.16
N VAL A 373 5.58 -38.56 32.83
CA VAL A 373 6.83 -38.26 33.57
C VAL A 373 6.54 -38.01 35.05
N ARG A 374 5.50 -37.23 35.37
CA ARG A 374 5.08 -36.99 36.75
C ARG A 374 4.73 -38.30 37.47
N TRP A 375 3.94 -39.15 36.82
CA TRP A 375 3.53 -40.43 37.38
C TRP A 375 4.73 -41.37 37.61
N LEU A 376 5.63 -41.50 36.63
CA LEU A 376 6.85 -42.32 36.75
C LEU A 376 7.77 -41.83 37.88
N GLY A 377 7.92 -40.52 38.05
CA GLY A 377 8.69 -39.94 39.14
C GLY A 377 8.13 -40.28 40.52
N LEU A 378 6.80 -40.21 40.69
CA LEU A 378 6.12 -40.61 41.94
C LEU A 378 6.31 -42.10 42.24
N GLN A 379 6.26 -42.96 41.22
CA GLN A 379 6.49 -44.40 41.38
C GLN A 379 7.93 -44.69 41.83
N GLN A 380 8.93 -43.99 41.25
CA GLN A 380 10.33 -44.14 41.65
C GLN A 380 10.57 -43.73 43.10
N GLN A 381 9.95 -42.62 43.57
CA GLN A 381 10.05 -42.16 44.95
C GLN A 381 9.39 -43.14 45.94
N THR A 382 8.25 -43.71 45.55
CA THR A 382 7.54 -44.70 46.37
C THR A 382 8.34 -46.00 46.48
N ALA A 383 9.01 -46.42 45.41
CA ALA A 383 9.85 -47.61 45.38
C ALA A 383 11.17 -47.45 46.16
N THR A 384 11.68 -46.22 46.32
CA THR A 384 12.92 -45.93 47.06
C THR A 384 12.69 -45.59 48.54
N SER A 385 11.44 -45.37 48.96
CA SER A 385 11.09 -45.18 50.37
C SER A 385 10.95 -46.55 51.06
N PRO A 386 11.72 -46.85 52.14
CA PRO A 386 11.58 -48.14 52.83
C PRO A 386 10.17 -48.26 53.40
N ARG A 387 9.51 -49.40 53.16
CA ARG A 387 8.27 -49.74 53.85
C ARG A 387 8.61 -49.92 55.34
N SER A 388 8.27 -48.93 56.15
CA SER A 388 8.25 -49.07 57.60
C SER A 388 7.29 -50.23 57.94
N LEU A 389 7.84 -51.31 58.47
CA LEU A 389 7.08 -52.44 59.02
C LEU A 389 6.35 -52.03 60.29
#